data_AF-A0A238WQ19-F1
#
_entry.id   AF-A0A238WQ19-F1
#
_cell.length_a   1.000
_cell.length_b   1.000
_cell.length_c   1.000
_cell.angle_alpha   90.00
_cell.angle_beta   90.00
_cell.angle_gamma   90.00
#
_symmetry.space_group_name_H-M   'P 1'
#
loop_
_entity.id
_entity.type
_entity.pdbx_description
1 polymer ?
#
loop_
_entity_poly.entity_id
_entity_poly.type
_entity_poly.pdbx_seq_one_letter_code
_entity_poly.pdbx_strand_id
1 'polypeptide(L)'
;MNDDQYYAEDFFNHELVKQIMEEFSWPIEYQLIDGDFFVQIKFPNCTIDISSDGQGGVEMEFLTYDSGKPLNITPGVIFEVTDFDPNTLELEDIIEIWPNIEDTKRQIRNRFKILQGFFIPFIKGEDYSWVEAAIKWNLS
;
A
#
# COMPACT_ATOMS: atom_id res chain seq x y z
N MET A 1 -7.23 -17.69 34.89
CA MET A 1 -6.12 -18.08 34.00
C MET A 1 -5.96 -16.92 33.04
N ASN A 2 -4.77 -16.32 33.01
CA ASN A 2 -4.47 -15.24 32.06
C ASN A 2 -4.50 -15.85 30.66
N ASP A 3 -5.42 -15.39 29.82
CA ASP A 3 -5.28 -15.53 28.39
C ASP A 3 -4.14 -14.60 27.99
N ASP A 4 -2.92 -15.14 27.91
CA ASP A 4 -1.79 -14.45 27.29
C ASP A 4 -2.17 -14.24 25.82
N GLN A 5 -2.74 -13.08 25.51
CA GLN A 5 -2.98 -12.63 24.14
C GLN A 5 -1.62 -12.63 23.44
N TYR A 6 -1.47 -13.52 22.46
CA TYR A 6 -0.31 -13.51 21.59
C TYR A 6 -0.36 -12.22 20.77
N TYR A 7 0.51 -11.27 21.12
CA TYR A 7 0.77 -10.11 20.28
C TYR A 7 1.91 -10.49 19.33
N ALA A 8 1.58 -10.57 18.04
CA ALA A 8 2.59 -10.74 17.01
C ALA A 8 3.54 -9.52 17.05
N GLU A 9 4.84 -9.75 16.96
CA GLU A 9 5.81 -8.65 16.92
C GLU A 9 5.62 -7.87 15.61
N ASP A 10 5.48 -6.55 15.73
CA ASP A 10 5.32 -5.66 14.59
C ASP A 10 6.67 -5.01 14.25
N PHE A 11 7.16 -5.32 13.05
CA PHE A 11 8.41 -4.77 12.53
C PHE A 11 8.18 -3.55 11.63
N PHE A 12 6.93 -3.21 11.33
CA PHE A 12 6.59 -2.05 10.52
C PHE A 12 7.05 -0.75 11.20
N ASN A 13 7.71 0.12 10.45
CA ASN A 13 8.07 1.46 10.90
C ASN A 13 8.34 2.37 9.70
N HIS A 14 8.36 3.68 9.96
CA HIS A 14 8.55 4.68 8.91
C HIS A 14 9.90 4.57 8.19
N GLU A 15 10.95 4.16 8.90
CA GLU A 15 12.30 4.15 8.37
C GLU A 15 12.45 3.04 7.32
N LEU A 16 11.79 1.89 7.53
CA LEU A 16 11.69 0.84 6.51
C LEU A 16 10.94 1.31 5.26
N VAL A 17 9.80 1.98 5.42
CA VAL A 17 9.01 2.50 4.28
C VAL A 17 9.85 3.48 3.48
N LYS A 18 10.53 4.42 4.16
CA LYS A 18 11.40 5.41 3.52
C LYS A 18 12.55 4.75 2.76
N GLN A 19 13.31 3.86 3.42
CA GLN A 19 14.45 3.18 2.81
C GLN A 19 14.05 2.40 1.56
N ILE A 20 12.94 1.66 1.63
CA ILE A 20 12.47 0.87 0.50
C ILE A 20 11.90 1.78 -0.60
N MET A 21 11.28 2.91 -0.25
CA MET A 21 10.75 3.85 -1.24
C MET A 21 11.86 4.49 -2.07
N GLU A 22 13.03 4.73 -1.47
CA GLU A 22 14.24 5.23 -2.13
C GLU A 22 14.85 4.22 -3.13
N GLU A 23 14.50 2.93 -3.05
CA GLU A 23 14.90 1.92 -4.04
C GLU A 23 14.18 2.09 -5.40
N PHE A 24 13.10 2.87 -5.45
CA PHE A 24 12.28 3.08 -6.65
C PHE A 24 12.43 4.48 -7.22
N SER A 25 12.31 4.57 -8.55
CA SER A 25 12.20 5.85 -9.24
C SER A 25 10.74 6.30 -9.31
N TRP A 26 10.41 7.41 -8.65
CA TRP A 26 9.08 7.98 -8.67
C TRP A 26 8.97 9.06 -9.76
N PRO A 27 7.86 9.09 -10.53
CA PRO A 27 7.74 10.00 -11.67
C PRO A 27 7.47 11.45 -11.27
N ILE A 28 7.10 11.69 -10.02
CA ILE A 28 6.73 12.99 -9.47
C ILE A 28 7.21 13.06 -8.02
N GLU A 29 7.38 14.29 -7.52
CA GLU A 29 7.76 14.52 -6.13
C GLU A 29 6.72 13.96 -5.16
N TYR A 30 7.18 13.53 -4.00
CA TYR A 30 6.36 13.00 -2.93
C TYR A 30 6.83 13.50 -1.57
N GLN A 31 5.95 13.39 -0.58
CA GLN A 31 6.27 13.61 0.83
C GLN A 31 5.84 12.37 1.61
N LEU A 32 6.64 12.01 2.61
CA LEU A 32 6.28 11.01 3.62
C LEU A 32 5.77 11.73 4.87
N ILE A 33 4.63 11.28 5.39
CA ILE A 33 4.06 11.76 6.64
C ILE A 33 3.97 10.57 7.59
N ASP A 34 4.65 10.69 8.72
CA ASP A 34 4.73 9.62 9.71
C ASP A 34 3.47 9.63 10.60
N GLY A 35 2.88 8.45 10.76
CA GLY A 35 1.87 8.15 11.76
C GLY A 35 2.37 7.09 12.74
N ASP A 36 1.60 6.84 13.80
CA ASP A 36 1.97 5.87 14.84
C ASP A 36 2.03 4.42 14.30
N PHE A 37 1.14 4.09 13.35
CA PHE A 37 0.99 2.74 12.78
C PHE A 37 0.95 2.74 11.25
N PHE A 38 1.27 3.87 10.64
CA PHE A 38 1.15 4.07 9.21
C PHE A 38 2.17 5.09 8.69
N VAL A 39 2.38 5.07 7.38
CA VAL A 39 3.12 6.08 6.63
C VAL A 39 2.26 6.50 5.44
N GLN A 40 1.94 7.78 5.39
CA GLN A 40 1.26 8.35 4.23
C GLN A 40 2.28 8.83 3.21
N ILE A 41 2.11 8.33 1.99
CA ILE A 41 2.82 8.75 0.79
C ILE A 41 1.95 9.77 0.07
N LYS A 42 2.32 11.04 0.18
CA LYS A 42 1.59 12.15 -0.40
C LYS A 42 2.22 12.57 -1.72
N PHE A 43 1.52 12.30 -2.81
CA PHE A 43 1.79 12.84 -4.13
C PHE A 43 0.92 14.10 -4.38
N PRO A 44 1.22 14.92 -5.39
CA PRO A 44 0.38 16.07 -5.74
C PRO A 44 -1.10 15.73 -5.98
N ASN A 45 -1.39 14.57 -6.56
CA ASN A 45 -2.74 14.20 -6.99
C ASN A 45 -3.42 13.17 -6.10
N CYS A 46 -2.69 12.49 -5.22
CA CYS A 46 -3.23 11.41 -4.40
C CYS A 46 -2.44 11.23 -3.10
N THR A 47 -3.06 10.55 -2.15
CA THR A 47 -2.42 10.10 -0.92
C THR A 47 -2.66 8.61 -0.78
N ILE A 48 -1.59 7.86 -0.54
CA ILE A 48 -1.61 6.41 -0.35
C ILE A 48 -1.06 6.15 1.06
N ASP A 49 -1.75 5.31 1.81
CA ASP A 49 -1.32 4.85 3.12
C ASP A 49 -0.65 3.49 3.01
N ILE A 50 0.46 3.31 3.74
CA ILE A 50 1.05 2.00 4.02
C ILE A 50 1.03 1.83 5.53
N SER A 51 0.45 0.75 6.01
CA SER A 51 0.24 0.54 7.44
C SER A 51 0.46 -0.91 7.85
N SER A 52 0.60 -1.13 9.15
CA SER A 52 0.62 -2.47 9.73
C SER A 52 -0.81 -3.01 9.85
N ASP A 53 -1.00 -4.30 9.56
CA ASP A 53 -2.26 -5.01 9.83
C ASP A 53 -2.41 -5.47 11.30
N GLY A 54 -1.40 -5.17 12.14
CA GLY A 54 -1.35 -5.58 13.55
C GLY A 54 -1.07 -7.07 13.78
N GLN A 55 -0.81 -7.84 12.72
CA GLN A 55 -0.47 -9.27 12.73
C GLN A 55 0.88 -9.54 12.06
N GLY A 56 1.67 -8.49 11.81
CA GLY A 56 2.98 -8.57 11.15
C GLY A 56 2.93 -8.48 9.62
N GLY A 57 1.75 -8.20 9.05
CA GLY A 57 1.54 -7.90 7.65
C GLY A 57 1.50 -6.39 7.37
N VAL A 58 1.54 -6.06 6.08
CA VAL A 58 1.52 -4.67 5.59
C VAL A 58 0.34 -4.46 4.67
N GLU A 59 -0.50 -3.48 5.02
CA GLU A 59 -1.63 -3.03 4.23
C GLU A 59 -1.28 -1.81 3.38
N MET A 60 -2.09 -1.58 2.34
CA MET A 60 -2.01 -0.41 1.50
C MET A 60 -3.43 0.09 1.22
N GLU A 61 -3.65 1.39 1.35
CA GLU A 61 -4.94 2.02 1.08
C GLU A 61 -4.77 3.30 0.27
N PHE A 62 -5.64 3.51 -0.72
CA PHE A 62 -5.71 4.76 -1.47
C PHE A 62 -6.69 5.71 -0.75
N LEU A 63 -6.15 6.73 -0.07
CA LEU A 63 -6.94 7.65 0.75
C LEU A 63 -7.59 8.77 -0.07
N THR A 64 -6.85 9.32 -1.03
CA THR A 64 -7.33 10.43 -1.86
C THR A 64 -6.88 10.32 -3.31
N TYR A 65 -7.59 11.01 -4.21
CA TYR A 65 -7.28 11.15 -5.63
C TYR A 65 -7.65 12.56 -6.14
N ASP A 66 -7.34 12.89 -7.39
CA ASP A 66 -7.74 14.14 -8.06
C ASP A 66 -7.59 15.39 -7.16
N SER A 67 -6.36 15.59 -6.66
CA SER A 67 -5.98 16.73 -5.81
C SER A 67 -6.73 16.80 -4.48
N GLY A 68 -7.06 15.65 -3.88
CA GLY A 68 -7.54 15.54 -2.49
C GLY A 68 -9.00 15.11 -2.33
N LYS A 69 -9.66 14.65 -3.40
CA LYS A 69 -10.97 13.99 -3.28
C LYS A 69 -10.83 12.69 -2.47
N PRO A 70 -11.72 12.42 -1.49
CA PRO A 70 -11.68 11.19 -0.71
C PRO A 70 -11.87 9.94 -1.57
N LEU A 71 -11.17 8.86 -1.24
CA LEU A 71 -11.26 7.57 -1.91
C LEU A 71 -11.50 6.42 -0.90
N ASN A 72 -10.54 6.16 -0.01
CA ASN A 72 -10.57 5.08 1.00
C ASN A 72 -10.86 3.70 0.38
N ILE A 73 -9.92 3.23 -0.46
CA ILE A 73 -10.05 1.96 -1.19
C ILE A 73 -8.76 1.15 -1.09
N THR A 74 -8.89 -0.15 -0.83
CA THR A 74 -7.78 -1.10 -0.83
C THR A 74 -7.51 -1.66 -2.25
N PRO A 75 -6.27 -2.09 -2.56
CA PRO A 75 -5.94 -2.70 -3.85
C PRO A 75 -6.82 -3.88 -4.23
N GLY A 76 -7.27 -4.67 -3.25
CA GLY A 76 -8.16 -5.82 -3.49
C GLY A 76 -9.44 -5.41 -4.22
N VAL A 77 -10.11 -4.35 -3.76
CA VAL A 77 -11.31 -3.80 -4.43
C VAL A 77 -10.99 -3.33 -5.85
N ILE A 78 -9.82 -2.73 -6.06
CA ILE A 78 -9.42 -2.24 -7.38
C ILE A 78 -9.20 -3.41 -8.34
N PHE A 79 -8.60 -4.50 -7.88
CA PHE A 79 -8.39 -5.71 -8.69
C PHE A 79 -9.69 -6.42 -9.05
N GLU A 80 -10.76 -6.27 -8.26
CA GLU A 80 -12.10 -6.80 -8.64
C GLU A 80 -12.76 -6.01 -9.78
N VAL A 81 -12.35 -4.76 -10.02
CA VAL A 81 -12.97 -3.88 -11.03
C VAL A 81 -12.02 -3.49 -12.18
N THR A 82 -10.83 -4.09 -12.23
CA THR A 82 -9.82 -3.86 -13.25
C THR A 82 -9.27 -5.18 -13.77
N ASP A 83 -8.61 -5.15 -14.93
CA ASP A 83 -7.87 -6.31 -15.47
C ASP A 83 -6.42 -6.36 -14.96
N PHE A 84 -6.12 -5.72 -13.83
CA PHE A 84 -4.77 -5.76 -13.25
C PHE A 84 -4.47 -7.16 -12.75
N ASP A 85 -3.42 -7.78 -13.29
CA ASP A 85 -2.98 -9.12 -12.89
C ASP A 85 -1.64 -9.03 -12.13
N PRO A 86 -1.64 -9.11 -10.79
CA PRO A 86 -0.42 -9.06 -9.97
C PRO A 86 0.60 -10.14 -10.33
N ASN A 87 0.19 -11.26 -10.95
CA ASN A 87 1.11 -12.32 -11.36
C ASN A 87 2.02 -11.91 -12.53
N THR A 88 1.69 -10.80 -13.21
CA THR A 88 2.57 -10.21 -14.24
C THR A 88 3.74 -9.44 -13.64
N LEU A 89 3.72 -9.19 -12.33
CA LEU A 89 4.79 -8.52 -11.61
C LEU A 89 5.73 -9.54 -10.96
N GLU A 90 7.03 -9.23 -10.92
CA GLU A 90 8.02 -10.03 -10.18
C GLU A 90 7.91 -9.72 -8.67
N LEU A 91 6.82 -10.16 -8.03
CA LEU A 91 6.62 -10.03 -6.60
C LEU A 91 7.49 -11.02 -5.83
N GLU A 92 8.07 -10.58 -4.72
CA GLU A 92 8.86 -11.43 -3.84
C GLU A 92 7.94 -12.36 -3.03
N ASP A 93 8.31 -13.64 -2.96
CA ASP A 93 7.61 -14.60 -2.10
C ASP A 93 7.78 -14.21 -0.62
N ILE A 94 6.68 -14.31 0.13
CA ILE A 94 6.70 -14.20 1.59
C ILE A 94 6.96 -15.59 2.14
N ILE A 95 8.02 -15.72 2.95
CA ILE A 95 8.59 -17.03 3.26
C ILE A 95 7.98 -17.65 4.52
N GLU A 96 7.57 -16.85 5.51
CA GLU A 96 7.37 -17.37 6.86
C GLU A 96 5.93 -17.51 7.37
N ILE A 97 5.83 -18.39 8.38
CA ILE A 97 4.66 -18.69 9.21
C ILE A 97 4.52 -17.68 10.37
N TRP A 98 5.57 -16.89 10.66
CA TRP A 98 5.66 -15.92 11.76
C TRP A 98 6.14 -14.55 11.27
N PRO A 99 5.76 -13.44 11.94
CA PRO A 99 6.27 -12.11 11.60
C PRO A 99 7.79 -12.00 11.73
N ASN A 100 8.43 -11.40 10.73
CA ASN A 100 9.85 -11.05 10.77
C ASN A 100 10.12 -9.81 9.89
N ILE A 101 11.23 -9.12 10.19
CA ILE A 101 11.61 -7.89 9.50
C ILE A 101 11.85 -8.06 8.00
N GLU A 102 12.37 -9.20 7.54
CA GLU A 102 12.67 -9.40 6.12
C GLU A 102 11.39 -9.58 5.31
N ASP A 103 10.40 -10.29 5.83
CA ASP A 103 9.08 -10.40 5.21
C ASP A 103 8.32 -9.08 5.24
N THR A 104 8.44 -8.26 6.30
CA THR A 104 7.90 -6.90 6.30
C THR A 104 8.52 -6.06 5.19
N LYS A 105 9.85 -6.13 5.00
CA LYS A 105 10.53 -5.43 3.89
C LYS A 105 10.04 -5.92 2.53
N ARG A 106 9.92 -7.24 2.32
CA ARG A 106 9.39 -7.83 1.08
C ARG A 106 7.98 -7.36 0.81
N GLN A 107 7.12 -7.32 1.83
CA GLN A 107 5.75 -6.83 1.70
C GLN A 107 5.70 -5.38 1.27
N ILE A 108 6.44 -4.47 1.93
CA ILE A 108 6.52 -3.06 1.54
C ILE A 108 7.02 -2.95 0.08
N ARG A 109 8.08 -3.69 -0.29
CA ARG A 109 8.62 -3.67 -1.65
C ARG A 109 7.59 -4.16 -2.68
N ASN A 110 6.82 -5.21 -2.36
CA ASN A 110 5.74 -5.70 -3.21
C ASN A 110 4.62 -4.66 -3.36
N ARG A 111 4.25 -3.92 -2.31
CA ARG A 111 3.28 -2.81 -2.44
C ARG A 111 3.80 -1.75 -3.41
N PHE A 112 5.08 -1.38 -3.36
CA PHE A 112 5.65 -0.41 -4.30
C PHE A 112 5.80 -0.95 -5.73
N LYS A 113 6.11 -2.24 -5.91
CA LYS A 113 6.06 -2.88 -7.23
C LYS A 113 4.64 -2.83 -7.83
N ILE A 114 3.62 -3.07 -7.02
CA ILE A 114 2.21 -2.93 -7.45
C ILE A 114 1.91 -1.48 -7.86
N LEU A 115 2.32 -0.49 -7.06
CA LEU A 115 2.15 0.92 -7.41
C LEU A 115 2.84 1.28 -8.74
N GLN A 116 4.07 0.82 -8.94
CA GLN A 116 4.84 1.05 -10.16
C GLN A 116 4.26 0.33 -11.38
N GLY A 117 3.74 -0.89 -11.19
CA GLY A 117 3.19 -1.71 -12.27
C GLY A 117 1.86 -1.19 -12.81
N PHE A 118 0.98 -0.71 -11.92
CA PHE A 118 -0.42 -0.42 -12.30
C PHE A 118 -0.89 1.00 -12.00
N PHE A 119 -0.29 1.68 -11.02
CA PHE A 119 -0.87 2.90 -10.46
C PHE A 119 -0.09 4.18 -10.81
N ILE A 120 0.95 4.11 -11.64
CA ILE A 120 1.68 5.30 -12.09
C ILE A 120 0.79 6.33 -12.78
N PRO A 121 -0.11 5.97 -13.72
CA PRO A 121 -1.04 6.93 -14.32
C PRO A 121 -1.94 7.61 -13.28
N PHE A 122 -2.42 6.86 -12.30
CA PHE A 122 -3.21 7.39 -11.18
C PHE A 122 -2.40 8.37 -10.32
N ILE A 123 -1.16 8.00 -9.95
CA ILE A 123 -0.25 8.84 -9.16
C ILE A 123 0.04 10.17 -9.87
N LYS A 124 0.26 10.13 -11.19
CA LYS A 124 0.45 11.32 -12.03
C LYS A 124 -0.82 12.15 -12.25
N GLY A 125 -1.98 11.61 -11.89
CA GLY A 125 -3.29 12.22 -12.12
C GLY A 125 -3.74 12.18 -13.58
N GLU A 126 -3.24 11.21 -14.35
CA GLU A 126 -3.52 11.01 -15.77
C GLU A 126 -4.73 10.08 -16.01
N ASP A 127 -4.98 9.13 -15.09
CA ASP A 127 -6.06 8.14 -15.22
C ASP A 127 -6.74 7.84 -13.87
N TYR A 128 -8.06 7.99 -13.83
CA TYR A 128 -8.94 7.66 -12.70
C TYR A 128 -10.10 6.73 -13.12
N SER A 129 -9.98 6.07 -14.27
CA SER A 129 -11.08 5.31 -14.92
C SER A 129 -11.67 4.21 -14.04
N TRP A 130 -10.88 3.60 -13.16
CA TRP A 130 -11.33 2.56 -12.23
C TRP A 130 -12.02 3.10 -10.97
N VAL A 131 -11.85 4.39 -10.63
CA VAL A 131 -12.26 4.96 -9.33
C VAL A 131 -13.76 4.84 -9.10
N GLU A 132 -14.59 5.20 -10.09
CA GLU A 132 -16.04 5.12 -9.95
C GLU A 132 -16.54 3.69 -9.75
N ALA A 133 -15.94 2.73 -10.46
CA ALA A 133 -16.27 1.31 -10.32
C ALA A 133 -15.87 0.78 -8.94
N ALA A 134 -14.67 1.14 -8.48
CA ALA A 134 -14.15 0.72 -7.18
C ALA A 134 -14.99 1.29 -6.01
N ILE A 135 -15.36 2.58 -6.08
CA ILE A 135 -16.24 3.20 -5.07
C ILE A 135 -17.58 2.47 -5.00
N LYS A 136 -18.16 2.13 -6.16
CA LYS A 136 -19.43 1.41 -6.22
C LYS A 136 -19.34 0.00 -5.64
N TRP A 137 -18.26 -0.72 -5.93
CA TRP A 137 -18.00 -2.06 -5.39
C TRP A 137 -17.79 -2.06 -3.87
N ASN A 138 -17.07 -1.06 -3.35
CA ASN A 138 -16.81 -0.96 -1.92
C ASN A 138 -18.07 -0.73 -1.06
N LEU A 139 -19.17 -0.28 -1.68
CA LEU A 139 -20.45 -0.02 -1.02
C LEU A 139 -21.50 -1.12 -1.21
N SER A 140 -21.22 -2.15 -2.03
CA SER A 140 -22.14 -3.25 -2.33
C SER A 140 -21.91 -4.46 -1.43
#